data_AF-A0A6G2JY00-F1
#
_entry.id   AF-A0A6G2JY00-F1
#
_cell.length_a   1.000
_cell.length_b   1.000
_cell.length_c   1.000
_cell.angle_alpha   90.00
_cell.angle_beta   90.00
_cell.angle_gamma   90.00
#
_symmetry.space_group_name_H-M   'P 1'
#
loop_
_entity.id
_entity.type
_entity.pdbx_description
1 polymer ?
#
loop_
_entity_poly.entity_id
_entity_poly.type
_entity_poly.pdbx_seq_one_letter_code
_entity_poly.pdbx_strand_id
1 'polypeptide(L)'
;MAEAALAGSNGALVAALPQSHERRPETDGDSQRDTEAGRFMSLRGTTVVRREDESLLRGQGQFVANLAVDADWEPMAHACYVTSTVPHAEISGIDVGAARNAPGVVDVVTAADVNLEPYPSPNPAFDAAIVRPMLAAGRVRFVGEPVA
;
A
#
# COMPACT_ATOMS: atom_id res chain seq x y z
N MET A 1 -19.07 -45.53 6.74
CA MET A 1 -17.65 -45.25 6.48
C MET A 1 -17.51 -43.76 6.18
N ALA A 2 -17.09 -42.85 7.05
CA ALA A 2 -17.10 -42.71 8.51
C ALA A 2 -17.13 -41.19 8.73
N GLU A 3 -18.19 -40.70 9.35
CA GLU A 3 -18.35 -39.34 9.84
C GLU A 3 -17.92 -39.35 11.32
N ALA A 4 -17.16 -38.36 11.78
CA ALA A 4 -16.88 -38.18 13.20
C ALA A 4 -16.65 -36.71 13.52
N ALA A 5 -17.65 -36.11 14.18
CA ALA A 5 -17.49 -34.94 15.03
C ALA A 5 -16.80 -35.36 16.34
N LEU A 6 -15.97 -34.49 16.90
CA LEU A 6 -15.76 -34.40 18.35
C LEU A 6 -15.07 -33.08 18.72
N ALA A 7 -15.72 -32.36 19.62
CA ALA A 7 -15.19 -31.26 20.40
C ALA A 7 -14.27 -31.80 21.51
N GLY A 8 -13.32 -30.97 21.96
CA GLY A 8 -12.76 -31.09 23.31
C GLY A 8 -11.25 -30.92 23.44
N SER A 9 -10.87 -29.87 24.19
CA SER A 9 -9.64 -29.77 24.99
C SER A 9 -8.29 -29.68 24.28
N ASN A 10 -7.80 -28.46 24.09
CA ASN A 10 -6.37 -28.14 24.21
C ASN A 10 -6.27 -27.03 25.28
N GLY A 11 -5.88 -27.30 26.52
CA GLY A 11 -4.66 -28.02 26.88
C GLY A 11 -3.48 -27.06 26.67
N ALA A 12 -3.34 -26.08 27.55
CA ALA A 12 -2.24 -25.13 27.54
C ALA A 12 -0.90 -25.87 27.62
N LEU A 13 -0.06 -25.70 26.59
CA LEU A 13 1.36 -26.01 26.68
C LEU A 13 2.14 -24.74 26.35
N VAL A 14 2.53 -24.03 27.41
CA VAL A 14 3.46 -22.91 27.34
C VAL A 14 4.85 -23.52 27.09
N ALA A 15 5.33 -23.39 25.85
CA ALA A 15 6.73 -23.64 25.55
C ALA A 15 7.55 -22.42 25.96
N ALA A 16 8.44 -22.59 26.93
CA ALA A 16 9.35 -21.56 27.41
C ALA A 16 10.32 -21.13 26.30
N LEU A 17 10.36 -19.82 26.00
CA LEU A 17 11.39 -19.21 25.16
C LEU A 17 12.71 -19.12 25.94
N PRO A 18 13.86 -19.45 25.33
CA PRO A 18 15.15 -19.37 25.99
C PRO A 18 15.60 -17.91 26.19
N GLN A 19 15.82 -17.59 27.47
CA GLN A 19 16.90 -16.81 28.07
C GLN A 19 17.22 -15.44 27.44
N SER A 20 16.81 -14.41 28.19
CA SER A 20 17.21 -13.02 28.13
C SER A 20 18.69 -12.82 27.80
N HIS A 21 18.96 -12.02 26.76
CA HIS A 21 20.26 -11.40 26.56
C HIS A 21 20.50 -10.45 27.75
N GLU A 22 21.41 -10.82 28.64
CA GLU A 22 21.74 -10.02 29.83
C GLU A 22 22.15 -8.60 29.42
N ARG A 23 21.43 -7.61 29.96
CA ARG A 23 21.85 -6.20 29.85
C ARG A 23 23.12 -6.03 30.67
N ARG A 24 24.17 -5.49 30.03
CA ARG A 24 25.39 -5.07 30.71
C ARG A 24 25.05 -4.10 31.85
N PRO A 25 25.72 -4.22 33.01
CA PRO A 25 25.51 -3.30 34.11
C PRO A 25 25.91 -1.88 33.70
N GLU A 26 25.00 -0.93 33.89
CA GLU A 26 25.30 0.49 33.89
C GLU A 26 26.36 0.77 34.95
N THR A 27 27.43 1.44 34.52
CA THR A 27 28.50 1.88 35.42
C THR A 27 28.00 3.14 36.11
N ASP A 28 27.72 3.01 37.40
CA ASP A 28 27.44 4.11 38.32
C ASP A 28 28.69 5.01 38.40
N GLY A 29 28.59 6.25 37.92
CA GLY A 29 29.71 7.19 37.96
C GLY A 29 29.49 8.50 37.20
N ASP A 30 28.70 9.40 37.79
CA ASP A 30 28.97 10.85 37.98
C ASP A 30 27.63 11.55 38.24
N SER A 31 27.22 11.58 39.51
CA SER A 31 25.93 12.10 39.99
C SER A 31 25.90 13.63 40.11
N GLN A 32 26.54 14.35 39.19
CA GLN A 32 26.54 15.83 39.16
C GLN A 32 26.87 16.32 37.74
N ARG A 33 25.85 16.52 36.89
CA ARG A 33 25.79 17.57 35.83
C ARG A 33 24.51 17.55 34.96
N ASP A 34 23.34 17.26 35.53
CA ASP A 34 22.06 17.37 34.80
C ASP A 34 21.39 18.73 35.05
N THR A 35 22.09 19.81 34.72
CA THR A 35 21.46 21.13 34.55
C THR A 35 22.24 21.91 33.50
N GLU A 36 22.17 21.48 32.25
CA GLU A 36 22.46 22.38 31.13
C GLU A 36 21.76 21.94 29.85
N ALA A 37 21.17 22.92 29.18
CA ALA A 37 20.42 22.79 27.95
C ALA A 37 21.26 22.18 26.81
N GLY A 38 20.64 21.32 26.00
CA GLY A 38 20.98 21.19 24.59
C GLY A 38 22.32 20.52 24.25
N ARG A 39 22.62 19.32 24.78
CA ARG A 39 23.64 18.47 24.15
C ARG A 39 23.10 17.92 22.84
N PHE A 40 23.45 18.55 21.71
CA PHE A 40 23.22 17.99 20.37
C PHE A 40 23.99 16.67 20.26
N MET A 41 23.31 15.55 20.49
CA MET A 41 23.83 14.22 20.20
C MET A 41 24.00 14.07 18.68
N SER A 42 25.15 13.58 18.24
CA SER A 42 25.37 13.24 16.83
C SER A 42 24.37 12.16 16.43
N LEU A 43 23.56 12.41 15.39
CA LEU A 43 22.62 11.42 14.85
C LEU A 43 23.33 10.26 14.12
N ARG A 44 24.60 10.44 13.74
CA ARG A 44 25.37 9.40 13.04
C ARG A 44 26.12 8.52 14.04
N GLY A 45 25.95 7.21 13.89
CA GLY A 45 26.63 6.20 14.70
C GLY A 45 26.01 5.97 16.08
N THR A 46 24.87 6.58 16.38
CA THR A 46 24.15 6.44 17.65
C THR A 46 22.81 5.76 17.44
N THR A 47 22.35 5.01 18.44
CA THR A 47 20.98 4.49 18.48
C THR A 47 20.00 5.64 18.73
N VAL A 48 19.17 5.95 17.74
CA VAL A 48 18.14 6.99 17.83
C VAL A 48 16.78 6.33 17.64
N VAL A 49 15.82 6.66 18.50
CA VAL A 49 14.43 6.23 18.35
C VAL A 49 13.82 6.99 17.17
N ARG A 50 13.29 6.26 16.18
CA ARG A 50 12.64 6.90 15.03
C ARG A 50 11.26 7.41 15.45
N ARG A 51 10.88 8.59 14.94
CA ARG A 51 9.61 9.24 15.32
C ARG A 51 8.40 8.38 14.96
N GLU A 52 8.46 7.72 13.82
CA GLU A 52 7.38 6.92 13.27
C GLU A 52 7.25 5.52 13.90
N ASP A 53 8.24 5.07 14.69
CA ASP A 53 8.26 3.69 15.21
C ASP A 53 7.05 3.36 16.07
N GLU A 54 6.67 4.25 16.97
CA GLU A 54 5.57 4.00 17.88
C GLU A 54 4.26 3.73 17.13
N SER A 55 3.93 4.56 16.14
CA SER A 55 2.69 4.42 15.39
C SER A 55 2.73 3.24 14.42
N LEU A 56 3.85 3.01 13.75
CA LEU A 56 3.99 1.89 12.81
C LEU A 56 3.98 0.54 13.54
N LEU A 57 4.73 0.39 14.63
CA LEU A 57 4.83 -0.88 15.37
C LEU A 57 3.54 -1.23 16.10
N ARG A 58 2.71 -0.23 16.44
CA ARG A 58 1.40 -0.45 17.07
C ARG A 58 0.24 -0.56 16.08
N GLY A 59 0.50 -0.47 14.77
CA GLY A 59 -0.55 -0.46 13.76
C GLY A 59 -1.45 0.79 13.80
N GLN A 60 -0.95 1.88 14.37
CA GLN A 60 -1.64 3.17 14.51
C GLN A 60 -1.26 4.16 13.40
N GLY A 61 -0.43 3.74 12.44
CA GLY A 61 -0.11 4.53 11.26
C GLY A 61 -1.35 4.78 10.40
N GLN A 62 -1.55 6.02 9.97
CA GLN A 62 -2.57 6.38 8.99
C GLN A 62 -1.97 6.33 7.58
N PHE A 63 -2.67 5.65 6.70
CA PHE A 63 -2.37 5.43 5.29
C PHE A 63 -3.64 5.66 4.49
N VAL A 64 -3.51 5.93 3.19
CA VAL A 64 -4.67 6.15 2.30
C VAL A 64 -5.70 5.01 2.41
N ALA A 65 -5.23 3.76 2.58
CA ALA A 65 -6.09 2.59 2.66
C ALA A 65 -6.85 2.42 3.99
N ASN A 66 -6.48 3.13 5.06
CA ASN A 66 -7.15 3.04 6.37
C ASN A 66 -7.63 4.41 6.89
N LEU A 67 -7.74 5.41 6.00
CA LEU A 67 -8.42 6.65 6.33
C LEU A 67 -9.86 6.33 6.72
N ALA A 68 -10.28 6.84 7.88
CA ALA A 68 -11.66 6.78 8.28
C ALA A 68 -12.45 7.68 7.34
N VAL A 69 -13.36 7.07 6.57
CA VAL A 69 -14.33 7.79 5.76
C VAL A 69 -15.57 7.91 6.63
N ASP A 70 -15.71 9.05 7.29
CA ASP A 70 -16.74 9.29 8.29
C ASP A 70 -18.08 9.58 7.61
N ALA A 71 -19.18 9.48 8.37
CA ALA A 71 -20.54 9.72 7.86
C ALA A 71 -20.78 11.13 7.28
N ASP A 72 -19.87 12.07 7.56
CA ASP A 72 -19.91 13.45 7.04
C ASP A 72 -19.32 13.56 5.62
N TRP A 73 -18.71 12.49 5.08
CA TRP A 73 -18.18 12.46 3.73
C TRP A 73 -19.28 12.11 2.71
N GLU A 74 -19.19 12.68 1.51
CA GLU A 74 -20.02 12.24 0.39
C GLU A 74 -19.77 10.76 0.06
N PRO A 75 -20.76 10.04 -0.51
CA PRO A 75 -20.59 8.65 -0.90
C PRO A 75 -19.36 8.46 -1.81
N MET A 76 -18.36 7.72 -1.33
CA MET A 76 -17.16 7.44 -2.10
C MET A 76 -17.38 6.30 -3.08
N ALA A 77 -17.08 6.53 -4.36
CA ALA A 77 -17.00 5.47 -5.34
C ALA A 77 -15.65 4.74 -5.24
N HIS A 78 -15.67 3.42 -5.48
CA HIS A 78 -14.46 2.62 -5.63
C HIS A 78 -14.17 2.44 -7.12
N ALA A 79 -12.93 2.71 -7.54
CA ALA A 79 -12.45 2.44 -8.88
C ALA A 79 -11.71 1.10 -8.94
N CYS A 80 -11.94 0.32 -10.00
CA CYS A 80 -11.21 -0.90 -10.30
C CYS A 80 -10.79 -0.85 -11.76
N TYR A 81 -9.49 -1.09 -12.01
CA TYR A 81 -8.95 -1.11 -13.36
C TYR A 81 -9.03 -2.52 -13.95
N VAL A 82 -9.57 -2.63 -15.15
CA VAL A 82 -9.38 -3.81 -15.99
C VAL A 82 -8.04 -3.66 -16.70
N THR A 83 -7.17 -4.64 -16.55
CA THR A 83 -5.80 -4.56 -17.09
C THR A 83 -5.51 -5.66 -18.10
N SER A 84 -4.64 -5.35 -19.05
CA SER A 84 -4.20 -6.31 -20.08
C SER A 84 -3.51 -7.51 -19.44
N THR A 85 -3.94 -8.72 -19.83
CA THR A 85 -3.27 -9.96 -19.45
C THR A 85 -2.19 -10.38 -20.44
N VAL A 86 -2.03 -9.64 -21.54
CA VAL A 86 -1.09 -9.94 -22.62
C VAL A 86 -0.06 -8.81 -22.79
N PRO A 87 1.16 -9.13 -23.23
CA PRO A 87 2.24 -8.14 -23.31
C PRO A 87 2.07 -7.14 -24.44
N HIS A 88 1.41 -7.51 -25.55
CA HIS A 88 1.18 -6.58 -26.67
C HIS A 88 0.07 -7.11 -27.57
N ALA A 89 -0.93 -6.28 -27.88
CA ALA A 89 -2.05 -6.65 -28.77
C ALA A 89 -2.79 -5.41 -29.26
N GLU A 90 -3.44 -5.50 -30.42
CA GLU A 90 -4.42 -4.49 -30.85
C GLU A 90 -5.76 -4.74 -30.16
N ILE A 91 -6.40 -3.67 -29.70
CA ILE A 91 -7.72 -3.71 -29.07
C ILE A 91 -8.75 -3.65 -30.18
N SER A 92 -9.41 -4.78 -30.46
CA SER A 92 -10.50 -4.84 -31.44
C SER A 92 -11.82 -4.26 -30.91
N GLY A 93 -11.99 -4.23 -29.60
CA GLY A 93 -13.16 -3.67 -28.92
C GLY A 93 -13.16 -3.98 -27.43
N ILE A 94 -13.97 -3.23 -26.67
CA ILE A 94 -14.21 -3.44 -25.24
C ILE A 94 -15.72 -3.49 -25.06
N ASP A 95 -16.26 -4.63 -24.63
CA ASP A 95 -17.67 -4.76 -24.28
C ASP A 95 -17.86 -4.44 -22.78
N VAL A 96 -18.56 -3.34 -22.51
CA VAL A 96 -18.85 -2.84 -21.16
C VAL A 96 -20.28 -3.17 -20.71
N GLY A 97 -21.09 -3.84 -21.54
CA GLY A 97 -22.52 -3.99 -21.33
C GLY A 97 -22.87 -4.74 -20.04
N ALA A 98 -22.22 -5.88 -19.80
CA ALA A 98 -22.47 -6.64 -18.57
C ALA A 98 -22.02 -5.88 -17.31
N ALA A 99 -20.87 -5.19 -17.38
CA ALA A 99 -20.32 -4.44 -16.26
C ALA A 99 -21.20 -3.25 -15.87
N ARG A 100 -21.69 -2.46 -16.85
CA ARG A 100 -22.59 -1.32 -16.60
C ARG A 100 -23.91 -1.70 -15.92
N ASN A 101 -24.36 -2.94 -16.10
CA ASN A 101 -25.62 -3.44 -15.53
C ASN A 101 -25.40 -4.20 -14.20
N ALA A 102 -24.16 -4.33 -13.72
CA ALA A 102 -23.90 -5.04 -12.49
C ALA A 102 -24.34 -4.22 -11.25
N PRO A 103 -24.89 -4.85 -10.20
CA PRO A 103 -25.31 -4.15 -9.00
C PRO A 103 -24.16 -3.36 -8.35
N GLY A 104 -24.40 -2.09 -8.02
CA GLY A 104 -23.43 -1.21 -7.36
C GLY A 104 -22.41 -0.55 -8.27
N VAL A 105 -22.43 -0.84 -9.58
CA VAL A 105 -21.59 -0.12 -10.56
C VAL A 105 -22.21 1.25 -10.84
N VAL A 106 -21.43 2.31 -10.62
CA VAL A 106 -21.84 3.69 -10.90
C VAL A 106 -21.55 4.06 -12.34
N ASP A 107 -20.39 3.64 -12.88
CA ASP A 107 -20.00 3.87 -14.27
C ASP A 107 -18.93 2.86 -14.74
N VAL A 108 -18.75 2.74 -16.05
CA VAL A 108 -17.63 2.03 -16.68
C VAL A 108 -17.03 2.94 -17.74
N VAL A 109 -15.79 3.34 -17.50
CA VAL A 109 -15.02 4.31 -18.27
C VAL A 109 -14.02 3.57 -19.15
N THR A 110 -13.90 3.96 -20.41
CA THR A 110 -12.90 3.44 -21.34
C THR A 110 -12.04 4.58 -21.88
N ALA A 111 -11.02 4.27 -22.68
CA ALA A 111 -10.23 5.30 -23.35
C ALA A 111 -11.08 6.26 -24.23
N ALA A 112 -12.26 5.83 -24.69
CA ALA A 112 -13.17 6.69 -25.46
C ALA A 112 -13.85 7.78 -24.61
N ASP A 113 -13.92 7.59 -23.30
CA ASP A 113 -14.58 8.50 -22.35
C ASP A 113 -13.56 9.49 -21.72
N VAL A 114 -12.26 9.24 -21.88
CA VAL A 114 -11.19 10.04 -21.30
C VAL A 114 -10.72 11.13 -22.26
N ASN A 115 -11.17 12.36 -22.02
CA ASN A 115 -10.72 13.55 -22.75
C ASN A 115 -9.49 14.19 -22.07
N LEU A 116 -8.43 13.41 -21.88
CA LEU A 116 -7.16 13.87 -21.32
C LEU A 116 -6.02 13.59 -22.29
N GLU A 117 -5.13 14.57 -22.43
CA GLU A 117 -3.93 14.41 -23.24
C GLU A 117 -3.04 13.29 -22.68
N PRO A 118 -2.40 12.48 -23.56
CA PRO A 118 -1.40 11.51 -23.13
C PRO A 118 -0.29 12.15 -22.31
N TYR A 119 0.13 11.47 -21.24
CA TYR A 119 1.18 11.95 -20.36
C TYR A 119 2.56 11.80 -21.02
N PRO A 120 3.33 12.88 -21.19
CA PRO A 120 4.67 12.81 -21.77
C PRO A 120 5.66 12.17 -20.79
N SER A 121 6.78 11.67 -21.30
CA SER A 121 7.83 11.20 -20.41
C SER A 121 8.44 12.34 -19.58
N PRO A 122 8.64 12.17 -18.26
CA PRO A 122 9.27 13.20 -17.43
C PRO A 122 10.79 13.28 -17.64
N ASN A 123 11.39 12.30 -18.33
CA ASN A 123 12.80 12.30 -18.64
C ASN A 123 13.05 12.94 -20.02
N PRO A 124 13.73 14.10 -20.08
CA PRO A 124 13.94 14.85 -21.32
C PRO A 124 14.88 14.16 -22.33
N ALA A 125 15.56 13.07 -21.95
CA ALA A 125 16.37 12.29 -22.87
C ALA A 125 15.55 11.38 -23.80
N PHE A 126 14.26 11.19 -23.52
CA PHE A 126 13.38 10.38 -24.36
C PHE A 126 12.69 11.22 -25.44
N ASP A 127 12.38 10.57 -26.56
CA ASP A 127 11.64 11.18 -27.66
C ASP A 127 10.28 11.69 -27.16
N ALA A 128 9.90 12.91 -27.54
CA ALA A 128 8.64 13.54 -27.16
C ALA A 128 7.41 12.77 -27.66
N ALA A 129 7.56 11.94 -28.69
CA ALA A 129 6.51 11.04 -29.17
C ALA A 129 6.25 9.86 -28.20
N ILE A 130 7.11 9.62 -27.22
CA ILE A 130 6.89 8.62 -26.17
C ILE A 130 5.94 9.21 -25.13
N VAL A 131 4.65 9.06 -25.43
CA VAL A 131 3.55 9.45 -24.56
C VAL A 131 2.80 8.24 -24.03
N ARG A 132 2.20 8.37 -22.86
CA ARG A 132 1.38 7.32 -22.23
C ARG A 132 -0.06 7.79 -22.11
N PRO A 133 -1.02 7.16 -22.79
CA PRO A 133 -2.42 7.45 -22.55
C PRO A 133 -2.82 7.00 -21.13
N MET A 134 -3.90 7.57 -20.58
CA MET A 134 -4.38 7.21 -19.23
C MET A 134 -4.95 5.79 -19.20
N LEU A 135 -5.63 5.40 -20.29
CA LEU A 135 -6.11 4.05 -20.58
C LEU A 135 -5.62 3.67 -21.98
N ALA A 136 -5.34 2.39 -22.21
CA ALA A 136 -4.89 1.90 -23.49
C ALA A 136 -5.94 2.18 -24.59
N ALA A 137 -5.53 2.93 -25.61
CA ALA A 137 -6.36 3.24 -26.77
C ALA A 137 -5.84 2.49 -28.01
N GLY A 138 -6.68 1.63 -28.61
CA GLY A 138 -6.40 0.88 -29.84
C GLY A 138 -5.35 -0.24 -29.72
N ARG A 139 -4.46 -0.18 -28.72
CA ARG A 139 -3.39 -1.17 -28.51
C ARG A 139 -2.91 -1.18 -27.06
N VAL A 140 -2.63 -2.37 -26.56
CA VAL A 140 -1.87 -2.62 -25.33
C VAL A 140 -0.41 -2.93 -25.66
N ARG A 141 0.50 -2.51 -24.80
CA ARG A 141 1.97 -2.46 -24.95
C ARG A 141 2.69 -3.22 -23.84
N PHE A 142 2.01 -3.54 -22.73
CA PHE A 142 2.54 -4.37 -21.66
C PHE A 142 1.43 -5.07 -20.84
N VAL A 143 1.80 -6.13 -20.12
CA VAL A 143 0.92 -6.80 -19.16
C VAL A 143 0.66 -5.85 -17.98
N GLY A 144 -0.60 -5.68 -17.61
CA GLY A 144 -1.02 -4.75 -16.56
C GLY A 144 -1.41 -3.37 -17.07
N GLU A 145 -1.30 -3.08 -18.38
CA GLU A 145 -1.76 -1.80 -18.93
C GLU A 145 -3.28 -1.67 -18.77
N PRO A 146 -3.80 -0.60 -18.17
CA PRO A 146 -5.24 -0.44 -17.92
C PRO A 146 -5.99 -0.17 -19.23
N VAL A 147 -7.12 -0.84 -19.43
CA VAL A 147 -7.97 -0.72 -20.64
C VAL A 147 -9.32 -0.07 -20.36
N ALA A 148 -9.80 -0.18 -19.12
CA ALA A 148 -11.03 0.40 -18.59
C ALA A 148 -10.90 0.58 -17.07
#